data_AF-A0A661TUP0-F1
#
_entry.id   AF-A0A661TUP0-F1
#
_cell.length_a   1.000
_cell.length_b   1.000
_cell.length_c   1.000
_cell.angle_alpha   90.00
_cell.angle_beta   90.00
_cell.angle_gamma   90.00
#
_symmetry.space_group_name_H-M   'P 1'
#
loop_
_entity.id
_entity.type
_entity.pdbx_description
1 polymer ?
#
loop_
_entity_poly.entity_id
_entity_poly.type
_entity_poly.pdbx_seq_one_letter_code
_entity_poly.pdbx_strand_id
1 'polypeptide(L)'
;MVSIDQLKQLREETGISMIECKKALEEAGGDIERAKEILREKGKEMVKGKEGRKTATGIVASYIHPGSRIGVLLELHCETDFVAKSEEFKKLAHEICLQIAAMRPLFVKSEDIPEGFLDGERKIYQKQFEDSGKPQKIIDQIIEGKLEKYKKEISLLAQPWVKDESKTIKDLIDEYIAKLGEKIEIAKFTRYEI
;
A
#
# COMPACT_ATOMS: atom_id res chain seq x y z
N MET A 1 -19.40 -27.58 -12.94
CA MET A 1 -20.33 -26.87 -12.04
C MET A 1 -19.54 -26.50 -10.80
N VAL A 2 -19.49 -25.23 -10.43
CA VAL A 2 -18.75 -24.78 -9.23
C VAL A 2 -19.48 -25.27 -7.99
N SER A 3 -18.77 -25.92 -7.07
CA SER A 3 -19.37 -26.40 -5.82
C SER A 3 -19.48 -25.28 -4.78
N ILE A 4 -20.44 -25.42 -3.86
CA ILE A 4 -20.60 -24.49 -2.74
C ILE A 4 -19.36 -24.47 -1.85
N ASP A 5 -18.70 -25.61 -1.68
CA ASP A 5 -17.51 -25.72 -0.84
C ASP A 5 -16.30 -25.02 -1.47
N GLN A 6 -16.11 -25.14 -2.78
CA GLN A 6 -15.09 -24.38 -3.52
C GLN A 6 -15.33 -22.88 -3.40
N LEU A 7 -16.60 -22.46 -3.47
CA LEU A 7 -16.98 -21.06 -3.36
C LEU A 7 -16.73 -20.50 -1.95
N LYS A 8 -17.06 -21.28 -0.91
CA LYS A 8 -16.78 -20.92 0.48
C LYS A 8 -15.28 -20.84 0.75
N GLN A 9 -14.53 -21.85 0.32
CA GLN A 9 -13.09 -21.90 0.46
C GLN A 9 -12.44 -20.67 -0.19
N LEU A 10 -12.77 -20.38 -1.46
CA LEU A 10 -12.18 -19.24 -2.16
C LEU A 10 -12.53 -17.90 -1.48
N ARG A 11 -13.75 -17.75 -0.96
CA ARG A 11 -14.14 -16.56 -0.21
C ARG A 11 -13.41 -16.45 1.12
N GLU A 12 -13.23 -17.54 1.85
CA GLU A 12 -12.52 -17.54 3.12
C GLU A 12 -11.05 -17.16 2.94
N GLU A 13 -10.42 -17.67 1.88
CA GLU A 13 -9.01 -17.41 1.59
C GLU A 13 -8.76 -16.00 1.02
N THR A 14 -9.66 -15.48 0.18
CA THR A 14 -9.47 -14.17 -0.50
C THR A 14 -10.19 -13.02 0.19
N GLY A 15 -11.27 -13.31 0.93
CA GLY A 15 -12.18 -12.32 1.50
C GLY A 15 -13.08 -11.60 0.49
N ILE A 16 -12.94 -11.87 -0.81
CA ILE A 16 -13.69 -11.18 -1.87
C ILE A 16 -15.16 -11.63 -1.88
N SER A 17 -16.05 -10.77 -2.41
CA SER A 17 -17.49 -11.04 -2.46
C SER A 17 -17.82 -12.38 -3.14
N MET A 18 -18.86 -13.08 -2.64
CA MET A 18 -19.33 -14.37 -3.18
C MET A 18 -19.59 -14.34 -4.68
N ILE A 19 -20.09 -13.21 -5.19
CA ILE A 19 -20.44 -13.06 -6.60
C ILE A 19 -19.16 -13.09 -7.45
N GLU A 20 -18.13 -12.37 -7.05
CA GLU A 20 -16.86 -12.32 -7.78
C GLU A 20 -16.09 -13.64 -7.65
N CYS A 21 -16.08 -14.27 -6.46
CA CYS A 21 -15.53 -15.61 -6.29
C CYS A 21 -16.23 -16.65 -7.20
N LYS A 22 -17.56 -16.56 -7.34
CA LYS A 22 -18.32 -17.47 -8.22
C LYS A 22 -17.92 -17.28 -9.68
N LYS A 23 -17.88 -16.03 -10.16
CA LYS A 23 -17.46 -15.71 -11.54
C LYS A 23 -16.04 -16.20 -11.82
N ALA A 24 -15.12 -15.98 -10.89
CA ALA A 24 -13.74 -16.43 -11.03
C ALA A 24 -13.62 -17.96 -11.08
N LEU A 25 -14.37 -18.68 -10.24
CA LEU A 25 -14.40 -20.15 -10.28
C LEU A 25 -15.04 -20.69 -11.56
N GLU A 26 -16.09 -20.03 -12.08
CA GLU A 26 -16.70 -20.41 -13.35
C GLU A 26 -15.72 -20.24 -14.51
N GLU A 27 -14.97 -19.12 -14.55
CA GLU A 27 -13.95 -18.85 -15.55
C GLU A 27 -12.72 -19.77 -15.42
N ALA A 28 -12.36 -20.13 -14.19
CA ALA A 28 -11.29 -21.08 -13.91
C ALA A 28 -11.70 -22.55 -14.11
N GLY A 29 -12.96 -22.84 -14.48
CA GLY A 29 -13.46 -24.21 -14.61
C GLY A 29 -13.51 -24.98 -13.29
N GLY A 30 -13.57 -24.28 -12.15
CA GLY A 30 -13.55 -24.86 -10.80
C GLY A 30 -12.15 -25.02 -10.20
N ASP A 31 -11.09 -24.59 -10.88
CA ASP A 31 -9.74 -24.56 -10.32
C ASP A 31 -9.58 -23.38 -9.35
N ILE A 32 -9.26 -23.67 -8.08
CA ILE A 32 -9.15 -22.67 -7.01
C ILE A 32 -7.92 -21.79 -7.19
N GLU A 33 -6.76 -22.36 -7.55
CA GLU A 33 -5.52 -21.59 -7.68
C GLU A 33 -5.62 -20.64 -8.87
N ARG A 34 -6.13 -21.14 -10.00
CA ARG A 34 -6.42 -20.28 -11.15
C ARG A 34 -7.48 -19.23 -10.84
N ALA A 35 -8.51 -19.55 -10.05
CA ALA A 35 -9.52 -18.57 -9.64
C ALA A 35 -8.92 -17.45 -8.77
N LYS A 36 -7.93 -17.75 -7.91
CA LYS A 36 -7.19 -16.73 -7.14
C LYS A 36 -6.40 -15.80 -8.05
N GLU A 37 -5.74 -16.33 -9.07
CA GLU A 37 -5.02 -15.52 -10.06
C GLU A 37 -5.99 -14.57 -10.80
N ILE A 38 -7.13 -15.07 -11.26
CA ILE A 38 -8.19 -14.27 -11.90
C ILE A 38 -8.70 -13.18 -10.94
N LEU A 39 -8.95 -13.52 -9.67
CA LEU A 39 -9.41 -12.54 -8.68
C LEU A 39 -8.35 -11.47 -8.41
N ARG A 40 -7.07 -11.83 -8.41
CA ARG A 40 -5.96 -10.88 -8.25
C ARG A 40 -5.89 -9.90 -9.41
N GLU A 41 -6.09 -10.38 -10.65
CA GLU A 41 -6.12 -9.52 -11.84
C GLU A 41 -7.36 -8.60 -11.82
N LYS A 42 -8.55 -9.16 -11.61
CA LYS A 42 -9.81 -8.41 -11.54
C LYS A 42 -9.83 -7.41 -10.38
N GLY A 43 -9.18 -7.74 -9.26
CA GLY A 43 -9.03 -6.82 -8.13
C GLY A 43 -8.39 -5.49 -8.54
N LYS A 44 -7.36 -5.55 -9.41
CA LYS A 44 -6.72 -4.34 -9.95
C LYS A 44 -7.68 -3.50 -10.81
N GLU A 45 -8.55 -4.15 -11.58
CA GLU A 45 -9.57 -3.45 -12.37
C GLU A 45 -10.64 -2.81 -11.49
N MET A 46 -11.07 -3.51 -10.43
CA MET A 46 -12.04 -3.00 -9.45
C MET A 46 -11.52 -1.76 -8.73
N VAL A 47 -10.21 -1.71 -8.45
CA VAL A 47 -9.52 -0.54 -7.88
C VAL A 47 -9.53 0.62 -8.86
N LYS A 48 -9.10 0.40 -10.12
CA LYS A 48 -9.09 1.44 -11.16
C LYS A 48 -10.48 2.05 -11.38
N GLY A 49 -11.52 1.21 -11.41
CA GLY A 49 -12.91 1.67 -11.55
C GLY A 49 -13.43 2.52 -10.37
N LYS A 50 -12.65 2.66 -9.30
CA LYS A 50 -13.01 3.40 -8.09
C LYS A 50 -12.21 4.68 -7.87
N GLU A 51 -11.15 4.94 -8.63
CA GLU A 51 -10.24 6.09 -8.40
C GLU A 51 -10.97 7.44 -8.30
N GLY A 52 -12.01 7.65 -9.13
CA GLY A 52 -12.83 8.86 -9.15
C GLY A 52 -13.92 8.96 -8.07
N ARG A 53 -14.08 7.93 -7.21
CA ARG A 53 -15.08 7.96 -6.14
C ARG A 53 -14.62 8.86 -5.00
N LYS A 54 -15.60 9.52 -4.35
CA LYS A 54 -15.36 10.35 -3.18
C LYS A 54 -15.32 9.50 -1.92
N THR A 55 -14.28 9.68 -1.12
CA THR A 55 -14.09 9.05 0.19
C THR A 55 -14.43 10.06 1.28
N ALA A 56 -15.71 10.16 1.64
CA ALA A 56 -16.20 11.17 2.60
C ALA A 56 -16.23 10.68 4.07
N THR A 57 -15.92 9.40 4.30
CA THR A 57 -15.96 8.75 5.60
C THR A 57 -14.60 8.13 5.92
N GLY A 58 -14.35 7.72 7.17
CA GLY A 58 -13.07 7.11 7.55
C GLY A 58 -12.89 6.99 9.05
N ILE A 59 -11.66 6.69 9.46
CA ILE A 59 -11.23 6.68 10.86
C ILE A 59 -9.89 7.39 11.04
N VAL A 60 -9.66 7.86 12.25
CA VAL A 60 -8.30 8.17 12.72
C VAL A 60 -7.84 6.99 13.56
N ALA A 61 -6.81 6.29 13.08
CA ALA A 61 -6.15 5.22 13.81
C ALA A 61 -4.90 5.73 14.53
N SER A 62 -4.55 5.08 15.62
CA SER A 62 -3.35 5.41 16.40
C SER A 62 -2.56 4.16 16.75
N TYR A 63 -1.25 4.30 16.83
CA TYR A 63 -0.37 3.26 17.37
C TYR A 63 0.70 3.88 18.25
N ILE A 64 0.85 3.33 19.47
CA ILE A 64 1.92 3.68 20.39
C ILE A 64 2.80 2.44 20.54
N HIS A 65 4.07 2.58 20.16
CA HIS A 65 5.02 1.48 20.26
C HIS A 65 5.34 1.18 21.74
N PRO A 66 5.56 -0.09 22.13
CA PRO A 66 5.99 -0.42 23.48
C PRO A 66 7.18 0.44 23.94
N GLY A 67 7.10 0.94 25.17
CA GLY A 67 8.07 1.90 25.71
C GLY A 67 7.74 3.37 25.44
N SER A 68 6.65 3.67 24.71
CA SER A 68 6.09 5.03 24.53
C SER A 68 7.05 6.06 23.92
N ARG A 69 8.06 5.61 23.18
CA ARG A 69 9.01 6.48 22.48
C ARG A 69 8.62 6.78 21.04
N ILE A 70 7.74 5.98 20.44
CA ILE A 70 7.25 6.15 19.07
C ILE A 70 5.72 6.16 19.09
N GLY A 71 5.12 7.13 18.41
CA GLY A 71 3.67 7.27 18.27
C GLY A 71 3.28 7.62 16.84
N VAL A 72 2.20 7.04 16.34
CA VAL A 72 1.65 7.28 15.00
C VAL A 72 0.18 7.64 15.11
N LEU A 73 -0.25 8.64 14.32
CA LEU A 73 -1.65 8.87 13.96
C LEU A 73 -1.80 8.77 12.44
N LEU A 74 -2.84 8.07 12.01
CA LEU A 74 -3.18 7.83 10.61
C LEU A 74 -4.64 8.23 10.37
N GLU A 75 -4.88 9.05 9.35
CA GLU A 75 -6.22 9.31 8.85
C GLU A 75 -6.45 8.47 7.58
N LEU A 76 -7.37 7.50 7.68
CA LEU A 76 -7.70 6.55 6.61
C LEU A 76 -9.16 6.72 6.21
N HIS A 77 -9.40 6.99 4.93
CA HIS A 77 -10.73 7.23 4.39
C HIS A 77 -11.28 6.02 3.62
N CYS A 78 -12.61 5.92 3.60
CA CYS A 78 -13.41 5.01 2.78
C CYS A 78 -14.70 5.71 2.28
N GLU A 79 -15.57 5.00 1.56
CA GLU A 79 -16.78 5.60 1.00
C GLU A 79 -17.89 5.70 2.06
N THR A 80 -18.10 4.63 2.87
CA THR A 80 -19.22 4.54 3.81
C THR A 80 -18.82 4.33 5.27
N ASP A 81 -19.73 4.65 6.19
CA ASP A 81 -19.54 4.42 7.63
C ASP A 81 -19.62 2.94 8.01
N PHE A 82 -20.31 2.12 7.21
CA PHE A 82 -20.35 0.68 7.37
C PHE A 82 -18.95 0.07 7.24
N VAL A 83 -18.20 0.43 6.18
CA VAL A 83 -16.82 -0.03 6.01
C VAL A 83 -15.91 0.57 7.07
N ALA A 84 -16.05 1.85 7.39
CA ALA A 84 -15.25 2.50 8.43
C ALA A 84 -15.33 1.79 9.80
N LYS A 85 -16.49 1.20 10.11
CA LYS A 85 -16.74 0.49 11.38
C LYS A 85 -16.33 -0.99 11.35
N SER A 86 -16.02 -1.56 10.18
CA SER A 86 -15.66 -2.97 10.03
C SER A 86 -14.32 -3.30 10.68
N GLU A 87 -14.18 -4.54 11.16
CA GLU A 87 -12.93 -5.00 11.78
C GLU A 87 -11.80 -5.14 10.74
N GLU A 88 -12.13 -5.47 9.50
CA GLU A 88 -11.18 -5.49 8.39
C GLU A 88 -10.57 -4.10 8.14
N PHE A 89 -11.38 -3.04 8.08
CA PHE A 89 -10.87 -1.69 7.86
C PHE A 89 -9.99 -1.20 9.02
N LYS A 90 -10.40 -1.47 10.26
CA LYS A 90 -9.58 -1.18 11.45
C LYS A 90 -8.27 -1.96 11.45
N LYS A 91 -8.28 -3.22 11.01
CA LYS A 91 -7.09 -4.05 10.87
C LYS A 91 -6.12 -3.43 9.85
N LEU A 92 -6.60 -3.05 8.66
CA LEU A 92 -5.79 -2.35 7.67
C LEU A 92 -5.14 -1.09 8.25
N ALA A 93 -5.93 -0.25 8.92
CA ALA A 93 -5.42 0.98 9.52
C ALA A 93 -4.33 0.70 10.58
N HIS A 94 -4.50 -0.35 11.39
CA HIS A 94 -3.49 -0.77 12.35
C HIS A 94 -2.20 -1.25 11.65
N GLU A 95 -2.31 -2.06 10.61
CA GLU A 95 -1.14 -2.52 9.82
C GLU A 95 -0.36 -1.35 9.20
N ILE A 96 -1.06 -0.35 8.67
CA ILE A 96 -0.44 0.86 8.12
C ILE A 96 0.23 1.68 9.24
N CYS A 97 -0.38 1.77 10.43
CA CYS A 97 0.27 2.43 11.57
C CYS A 97 1.58 1.72 11.98
N LEU A 98 1.60 0.38 12.00
CA LEU A 98 2.82 -0.40 12.28
C LEU A 98 3.90 -0.14 11.22
N GLN A 99 3.50 -0.12 9.95
CA GLN A 99 4.40 0.23 8.85
C GLN A 99 5.02 1.62 9.06
N ILE A 100 4.21 2.64 9.30
CA ILE A 100 4.68 4.02 9.49
C ILE A 100 5.65 4.08 10.67
N ALA A 101 5.32 3.43 11.78
CA ALA A 101 6.16 3.41 12.97
C ALA A 101 7.56 2.85 12.68
N ALA A 102 7.63 1.76 11.91
CA ALA A 102 8.87 1.05 11.57
C ALA A 102 9.68 1.73 10.45
N MET A 103 9.01 2.11 9.35
CA MET A 103 9.66 2.49 8.09
C MET A 103 9.81 3.99 7.89
N ARG A 104 9.26 4.81 8.80
CA ARG A 104 9.47 6.26 8.85
C ARG A 104 9.24 7.00 7.51
N PRO A 105 8.13 6.74 6.78
CA PRO A 105 7.82 7.53 5.59
C PRO A 105 7.66 9.01 5.95
N LEU A 106 7.99 9.88 5.00
CA LEU A 106 7.80 11.33 5.12
C LEU A 106 6.57 11.81 4.33
N PHE A 107 6.20 11.07 3.30
CA PHE A 107 5.10 11.40 2.38
C PHE A 107 4.17 10.20 2.22
N VAL A 108 2.90 10.45 1.85
CA VAL A 108 1.96 9.37 1.54
C VAL A 108 2.37 8.71 0.23
N LYS A 109 2.59 9.51 -0.82
CA LYS A 109 2.98 9.05 -2.15
C LYS A 109 4.11 9.89 -2.74
N SER A 110 4.80 9.34 -3.74
CA SER A 110 5.96 9.98 -4.36
C SER A 110 5.63 11.34 -4.99
N GLU A 111 4.39 11.52 -5.45
CA GLU A 111 3.90 12.75 -6.05
C GLU A 111 3.73 13.90 -5.04
N ASP A 112 3.68 13.59 -3.73
CA ASP A 112 3.58 14.60 -2.68
C ASP A 112 4.95 15.19 -2.30
N ILE A 113 6.05 14.66 -2.86
CA ILE A 113 7.40 15.14 -2.58
C ILE A 113 7.59 16.52 -3.24
N PRO A 114 7.88 17.58 -2.48
CA PRO A 114 8.07 18.92 -3.04
C PRO A 114 9.23 18.99 -4.03
N GLU A 115 9.10 19.86 -5.03
CA GLU A 115 10.20 20.19 -5.93
C GLU A 115 11.41 20.71 -5.12
N GLY A 116 12.60 20.21 -5.45
CA GLY A 116 13.84 20.56 -4.74
C GLY A 116 14.07 19.85 -3.39
N PHE A 117 13.10 19.08 -2.87
CA PHE A 117 13.28 18.32 -1.61
C PHE A 117 14.50 17.39 -1.66
N LEU A 118 14.79 16.84 -2.85
CA LEU A 118 15.88 15.89 -3.09
C LEU A 118 17.21 16.54 -3.47
N ASP A 119 17.28 17.87 -3.57
CA ASP A 119 18.50 18.56 -4.00
C ASP A 119 19.64 18.37 -3.00
N GLY A 120 19.29 18.35 -1.70
CA GLY A 120 20.24 18.04 -0.63
C GLY A 120 20.84 16.65 -0.78
N GLU A 121 19.99 15.63 -0.94
CA GLU A 121 20.43 14.24 -1.14
C GLU A 121 21.23 14.05 -2.43
N ARG A 122 20.82 14.72 -3.52
CA ARG A 122 21.57 14.71 -4.77
C ARG A 122 23.00 15.22 -4.56
N LYS A 123 23.17 16.34 -3.86
CA LYS A 123 24.50 16.90 -3.53
C LYS A 123 25.32 15.97 -2.65
N ILE A 124 24.69 15.30 -1.67
CA ILE A 124 25.34 14.30 -0.82
C ILE A 124 25.87 13.16 -1.68
N TYR A 125 25.07 12.62 -2.59
CA TYR A 125 25.51 11.53 -3.47
C TYR A 125 26.55 11.98 -4.49
N GLN A 126 26.47 13.21 -5.04
CA GLN A 126 27.51 13.76 -5.91
C GLN A 126 28.87 13.78 -5.23
N LYS A 127 28.94 14.30 -3.99
CA LYS A 127 30.17 14.34 -3.20
C LYS A 127 30.79 12.97 -2.96
N GLN A 128 29.98 11.91 -2.85
CA GLN A 128 30.49 10.54 -2.69
C GLN A 128 31.27 10.03 -3.92
N PHE A 129 31.15 10.69 -5.08
CA PHE A 129 31.74 10.26 -6.33
C PHE A 129 32.71 11.26 -6.97
N GLU A 130 33.00 12.40 -6.31
CA GLU A 130 33.91 13.45 -6.82
C GLU A 130 35.31 12.88 -7.16
N ASP A 131 35.84 11.95 -6.36
CA ASP A 131 37.16 11.33 -6.57
C ASP A 131 37.10 9.93 -7.20
N SER A 132 35.95 9.53 -7.75
CA SER A 132 35.74 8.13 -8.19
C SER A 132 36.41 7.77 -9.52
N GLY A 133 36.91 8.76 -10.28
CA GLY A 133 37.50 8.56 -11.61
C GLY A 133 36.54 8.01 -12.67
N LYS A 134 35.24 7.87 -12.34
CA LYS A 134 34.21 7.35 -13.26
C LYS A 134 33.75 8.46 -14.22
N PRO A 135 33.34 8.12 -15.45
CA PRO A 135 32.69 9.08 -16.35
C PRO A 135 31.43 9.70 -15.71
N GLN A 136 31.24 11.01 -15.88
CA GLN A 136 30.13 11.77 -15.29
C GLN A 136 28.76 11.15 -15.58
N LYS A 137 28.55 10.68 -16.81
CA LYS A 137 27.30 10.01 -17.22
C LYS A 137 26.97 8.77 -16.37
N ILE A 138 27.99 8.01 -15.95
CA ILE A 138 27.81 6.83 -15.09
C ILE A 138 27.48 7.28 -13.67
N ILE A 139 28.15 8.33 -13.17
CA ILE A 139 27.89 8.91 -11.85
C ILE A 139 26.44 9.40 -11.77
N ASP A 140 25.97 10.14 -12.78
CA ASP A 140 24.60 10.67 -12.82
C ASP A 140 23.56 9.54 -12.81
N GLN A 141 23.79 8.45 -13.56
CA GLN A 141 22.92 7.27 -13.55
C GLN A 141 22.87 6.59 -12.17
N ILE A 142 24.01 6.48 -11.49
CA ILE A 142 24.08 5.91 -10.14
C ILE A 142 23.29 6.79 -9.15
N ILE A 143 23.49 8.10 -9.23
CA ILE A 143 22.80 9.06 -8.36
C ILE A 143 21.29 8.98 -8.57
N GLU A 144 20.84 8.94 -9.83
CA GLU A 144 19.42 8.83 -10.14
C GLU A 144 18.81 7.55 -9.56
N GLY A 145 19.51 6.42 -9.68
CA GLY A 145 19.09 5.16 -9.05
C GLY A 145 19.00 5.24 -7.52
N LYS A 146 19.95 5.92 -6.87
CA LYS A 146 19.90 6.15 -5.41
C LYS A 146 18.74 7.07 -5.02
N LEU A 147 18.50 8.12 -5.78
CA LEU A 147 17.38 9.05 -5.53
C LEU A 147 16.03 8.36 -5.72
N GLU A 148 15.87 7.53 -6.75
CA GLU A 148 14.66 6.73 -6.94
C GLU A 148 14.43 5.72 -5.81
N LYS A 149 15.50 5.09 -5.31
CA LYS A 149 15.41 4.24 -4.13
C LYS A 149 14.98 5.04 -2.90
N TYR A 150 15.59 6.20 -2.66
CA TYR A 150 15.25 7.06 -1.52
C TYR A 150 13.82 7.58 -1.60
N LYS A 151 13.33 7.98 -2.79
CA LYS A 151 11.92 8.34 -3.01
C LYS A 151 10.96 7.24 -2.58
N LYS A 152 11.25 5.98 -2.94
CA LYS A 152 10.46 4.81 -2.53
C LYS A 152 10.51 4.59 -1.02
N GLU A 153 11.67 4.78 -0.40
CA GLU A 153 11.83 4.63 1.05
C GLU A 153 11.06 5.70 1.84
N ILE A 154 10.96 6.94 1.35
CA ILE A 154 10.25 8.02 2.07
C ILE A 154 8.76 8.12 1.70
N SER A 155 8.27 7.37 0.72
CA SER A 155 6.88 7.40 0.26
C SER A 155 6.12 6.16 0.72
N LEU A 156 5.18 6.32 1.66
CA LEU A 156 4.48 5.22 2.32
C LEU A 156 3.87 4.21 1.34
N LEU A 157 3.15 4.67 0.30
CA LEU A 157 2.51 3.79 -0.67
C LEU A 157 3.50 2.94 -1.48
N ALA A 158 4.72 3.44 -1.69
CA ALA A 158 5.75 2.75 -2.46
C ALA A 158 6.63 1.81 -1.62
N GLN A 159 6.54 1.91 -0.29
CA GLN A 159 7.32 1.06 0.60
C GLN A 159 6.88 -0.40 0.50
N PRO A 160 7.83 -1.36 0.51
CA PRO A 160 7.52 -2.75 0.81
C PRO A 160 6.85 -2.86 2.18
N TRP A 161 5.83 -3.72 2.29
CA TRP A 161 5.16 -3.95 3.55
C TRP A 161 6.02 -4.79 4.49
N VAL A 162 6.26 -4.31 5.71
CA VAL A 162 7.17 -4.97 6.67
C VAL A 162 6.83 -6.43 7.00
N LYS A 163 5.59 -6.86 6.79
CA LYS A 163 5.17 -8.25 7.03
C LYS A 163 5.28 -9.15 5.80
N ASP A 164 5.37 -8.55 4.61
CA ASP A 164 5.52 -9.26 3.34
C ASP A 164 6.11 -8.30 2.31
N GLU A 165 7.43 -8.38 2.15
CA GLU A 165 8.20 -7.50 1.25
C GLU A 165 7.92 -7.76 -0.23
N SER A 166 7.16 -8.82 -0.57
CA SER A 166 6.76 -9.09 -1.95
C SER A 166 5.70 -8.11 -2.48
N LYS A 167 5.08 -7.32 -1.58
CA LYS A 167 4.06 -6.33 -1.92
C LYS A 167 4.31 -4.99 -1.24
N THR A 168 3.81 -3.93 -1.86
CA THR A 168 3.87 -2.58 -1.33
C THR A 168 2.65 -2.29 -0.44
N ILE A 169 2.69 -1.18 0.29
CA ILE A 169 1.50 -0.68 1.01
C ILE A 169 0.36 -0.34 0.06
N LYS A 170 0.67 0.16 -1.14
CA LYS A 170 -0.36 0.36 -2.16
C LYS A 170 -1.04 -0.96 -2.52
N ASP A 171 -0.28 -2.02 -2.76
CA ASP A 171 -0.84 -3.34 -3.09
C ASP A 171 -1.71 -3.87 -1.94
N LEU A 172 -1.27 -3.69 -0.69
CA LEU A 172 -2.07 -4.05 0.48
C LEU A 172 -3.41 -3.29 0.51
N ILE A 173 -3.41 -1.99 0.23
CA ILE A 173 -4.65 -1.19 0.16
C ILE A 173 -5.53 -1.68 -0.99
N ASP A 174 -4.95 -1.93 -2.17
CA ASP A 174 -5.66 -2.43 -3.35
C ASP A 174 -6.34 -3.79 -3.07
N GLU A 175 -5.68 -4.69 -2.34
CA GLU A 175 -6.26 -5.96 -1.86
C GLU A 175 -7.49 -5.71 -0.98
N TYR A 176 -7.42 -4.75 -0.05
CA TYR A 176 -8.54 -4.39 0.81
C TYR A 176 -9.67 -3.68 0.05
N ILE A 177 -9.36 -2.89 -0.98
CA ILE A 177 -10.36 -2.31 -1.88
C ILE A 177 -11.10 -3.41 -2.64
N ALA A 178 -10.39 -4.40 -3.17
CA ALA A 178 -11.01 -5.55 -3.84
C ALA A 178 -11.87 -6.38 -2.88
N LYS A 179 -11.41 -6.55 -1.63
CA LYS A 179 -12.12 -7.26 -0.57
C LYS A 179 -13.40 -6.53 -0.12
N LEU A 180 -13.29 -5.25 0.18
CA LEU A 180 -14.36 -4.45 0.80
C LEU A 180 -15.28 -3.77 -0.23
N GLY A 181 -14.85 -3.67 -1.48
CA GLY A 181 -15.64 -3.10 -2.56
C GLY A 181 -15.76 -1.56 -2.53
N GLU A 182 -14.97 -0.88 -1.71
CA GLU A 182 -14.93 0.58 -1.58
C GLU A 182 -13.53 1.12 -1.85
N LYS A 183 -13.44 2.34 -2.38
CA LYS A 183 -12.18 3.08 -2.43
C LYS A 183 -11.68 3.30 -1.00
N ILE A 184 -10.39 3.06 -0.79
CA ILE A 184 -9.69 3.30 0.46
C ILE A 184 -8.51 4.21 0.17
N GLU A 185 -8.32 5.24 0.97
CA GLU A 185 -7.28 6.25 0.73
C GLU A 185 -6.65 6.70 2.04
N ILE A 186 -5.32 6.81 2.06
CA ILE A 186 -4.60 7.45 3.16
C ILE A 186 -4.67 8.95 2.93
N ALA A 187 -5.33 9.68 3.83
CA ALA A 187 -5.42 11.13 3.73
C ALA A 187 -4.14 11.81 4.23
N LYS A 188 -3.66 11.40 5.41
CA LYS A 188 -2.40 11.88 6.01
C LYS A 188 -2.01 11.01 7.19
N PHE A 189 -0.77 11.16 7.63
CA PHE A 189 -0.29 10.59 8.88
C PHE A 189 0.66 11.54 9.59
N THR A 190 0.93 11.27 10.86
CA THR A 190 2.05 11.87 11.60
C THR A 190 2.72 10.79 12.45
N ARG A 191 4.03 10.94 12.62
CA ARG A 191 4.87 10.05 13.40
C ARG A 191 5.74 10.88 14.34
N TYR A 192 5.74 10.51 15.60
CA TYR A 192 6.59 11.08 16.65
C TYR A 192 7.62 10.04 17.08
N GLU A 193 8.83 10.50 17.38
CA GLU A 193 9.91 9.70 17.97
C GLU A 193 10.74 10.59 18.91
N ILE A 194 11.05 10.08 20.10
CA ILE A 194 11.92 10.73 21.10
C ILE A 194 13.35 10.24 20.94
#